data_AF-A0A9D9SYW8-F1
#
_entry.id   AF-A0A9D9SYW8-F1
#
_cell.length_a   1.000
_cell.length_b   1.000
_cell.length_c   1.000
_cell.angle_alpha   90.00
_cell.angle_beta   90.00
_cell.angle_gamma   90.00
#
_symmetry.space_group_name_H-M   'P 1'
#
loop_
_entity.id
_entity.type
_entity.pdbx_description
1 polymer ?
#
loop_
_entity_poly.entity_id
_entity_poly.type
_entity_poly.pdbx_seq_one_letter_code
_entity_poly.pdbx_strand_id
1 'polypeptide(L)'
;MNAVVKPLKDQDYIVADLSLADWGRKELNVAESEMPALMAIRREFAASQPLKGARITGSLHMTIQTGVLVETLQALGAEVRWASCNIFSTQDHAAAALVAAGTPVFAYKGETLVDYWDYTHRIFDFGAAGTPGEGPNMILDDGGDATLLMHLGKKAEKDLSVLANPGSEEERILFSAIKAKLAVDGSWYSRKSAQILGVTEETTTGVHRLNEMSARGQLMFRAINVNDSVTKSKFDNLYGCRESLVDGIKRATDVMIAGKIAVVAGYGDVGKGSAQALRALSAQVWVTEIDPINALQAAMEGYRVVTMEWAADKADIFVTTTGNRDVITYEHMAAMKNNAI
;
A
#
# COMPACT_ATOMS: atom_id res chain seq x y z
N MET A 1 -3.13 30.18 6.73
CA MET A 1 -4.02 30.60 5.62
C MET A 1 -4.93 29.42 5.34
N ASN A 2 -6.20 29.50 5.76
CA ASN A 2 -7.14 28.40 5.60
C ASN A 2 -7.58 28.37 4.13
N ALA A 3 -7.23 27.30 3.41
CA ALA A 3 -7.72 27.08 2.06
C ALA A 3 -9.26 26.99 2.08
N VAL A 4 -9.90 27.72 1.17
CA VAL A 4 -11.36 27.74 1.01
C VAL A 4 -11.80 26.33 0.61
N VAL A 5 -12.51 25.64 1.51
CA VAL A 5 -13.13 24.35 1.23
C VAL A 5 -14.17 24.55 0.14
N LYS A 6 -13.88 24.06 -1.07
CA LYS A 6 -14.89 23.93 -2.12
C LYS A 6 -15.72 22.69 -1.80
N PRO A 7 -17.05 22.79 -1.66
CA PRO A 7 -17.88 21.60 -1.56
C PRO A 7 -17.73 20.78 -2.84
N LEU A 8 -17.46 19.48 -2.71
CA LEU A 8 -17.50 18.53 -3.83
C LEU A 8 -18.94 18.49 -4.35
N LYS A 9 -19.16 18.98 -5.57
CA LYS A 9 -20.42 18.76 -6.30
C LYS A 9 -20.58 17.26 -6.50
N ASP A 10 -21.76 16.73 -6.18
CA ASP A 10 -22.22 15.37 -6.53
C ASP A 10 -21.26 14.24 -6.08
N GLN A 11 -21.33 13.87 -4.79
CA GLN A 11 -20.62 12.79 -4.07
C GLN A 11 -19.52 12.01 -4.85
N ASP A 12 -18.42 12.69 -5.18
CA ASP A 12 -17.24 12.09 -5.82
C ASP A 12 -16.22 11.60 -4.77
N TYR A 13 -16.71 10.77 -3.84
CA TYR A 13 -15.92 10.12 -2.79
C TYR A 13 -16.70 8.94 -2.21
N ILE A 14 -16.01 7.98 -1.60
CA ILE A 14 -16.60 6.91 -0.79
C ILE A 14 -15.73 6.71 0.45
N VAL A 15 -16.28 7.03 1.61
CA VAL A 15 -15.64 6.90 2.93
C VAL A 15 -16.66 6.40 3.95
N ALA A 16 -16.22 5.82 5.07
CA ALA A 16 -17.13 5.25 6.07
C ALA A 16 -18.08 6.29 6.70
N ASP A 17 -17.53 7.40 7.18
CA ASP A 17 -18.30 8.43 7.90
C ASP A 17 -17.60 9.80 7.82
N LEU A 18 -18.25 10.76 7.17
CA LEU A 18 -17.75 12.14 7.07
C LEU A 18 -17.77 12.91 8.40
N SER A 19 -18.55 12.46 9.39
CA SER A 19 -18.57 13.10 10.71
C SER A 19 -17.22 13.00 11.43
N LEU A 20 -16.35 12.08 11.01
CA LEU A 20 -15.00 11.87 11.55
C LEU A 20 -13.98 12.92 11.08
N ALA A 21 -14.33 13.81 10.15
CA ALA A 21 -13.39 14.77 9.55
C ALA A 21 -12.69 15.67 10.58
N ASP A 22 -13.41 16.13 11.61
CA ASP A 22 -12.84 16.98 12.66
C ASP A 22 -11.80 16.24 13.51
N TRP A 23 -12.01 14.94 13.74
CA TRP A 23 -11.02 14.11 14.43
C TRP A 23 -9.80 13.89 13.54
N GLY A 24 -10.00 13.50 12.28
CA GLY A 24 -8.91 13.34 11.32
C GLY A 24 -8.08 14.61 11.15
N ARG A 25 -8.72 15.78 11.10
CA ARG A 25 -8.01 17.07 11.02
C ARG A 25 -7.13 17.31 12.25
N LYS A 26 -7.60 16.98 13.46
CA LYS A 26 -6.79 17.10 14.68
C LYS A 26 -5.56 16.21 14.62
N GLU A 27 -5.72 14.95 14.18
CA GLU A 27 -4.59 14.03 14.05
C GLU A 27 -3.62 14.42 12.93
N LEU A 28 -4.11 14.95 11.80
CA LEU A 28 -3.26 15.50 10.75
C LEU A 28 -2.39 16.64 11.29
N ASN A 29 -2.95 17.56 12.07
CA ASN A 29 -2.19 18.66 12.66
C ASN A 29 -1.09 18.16 13.61
N VAL A 30 -1.32 17.06 14.34
CA VAL A 30 -0.28 16.42 15.18
C VAL A 30 0.75 15.71 14.30
N ALA A 31 0.32 15.00 13.26
CA ALA A 31 1.23 14.30 12.36
C ALA A 31 2.16 15.25 11.61
N GLU A 32 1.71 16.46 11.26
CA GLU A 32 2.55 17.48 10.63
C GLU A 32 3.78 17.84 11.48
N SER A 33 3.70 17.82 12.82
CA SER A 33 4.87 18.08 13.67
C SER A 33 5.86 16.92 13.69
N GLU A 34 5.40 15.69 13.43
CA GLU A 34 6.22 14.47 13.34
C GLU A 34 6.69 14.16 11.92
N MET A 35 6.27 14.93 10.90
CA MET A 35 6.64 14.75 9.50
C MET A 35 7.45 15.95 8.96
N PRO A 36 8.62 16.28 9.56
CA PRO A 36 9.35 17.51 9.28
C PRO A 36 9.84 17.60 7.82
N ALA A 37 10.10 16.46 7.16
CA ALA A 37 10.55 16.41 5.77
C ALA A 37 9.45 16.91 4.81
N LEU A 38 8.21 16.43 4.95
CA LEU A 38 7.09 16.92 4.14
C LEU A 38 6.82 18.40 4.41
N MET A 39 6.93 18.83 5.67
CA MET A 39 6.74 20.24 6.02
C MET A 39 7.85 21.13 5.45
N ALA A 40 9.09 20.64 5.39
CA ALA A 40 10.19 21.33 4.72
C ALA A 40 9.96 21.44 3.22
N ILE A 41 9.53 20.35 2.57
CA ILE A 41 9.18 20.33 1.13
C ILE A 41 8.06 21.33 0.84
N ARG A 42 7.01 21.40 1.67
CA ARG A 42 5.96 22.43 1.53
C ARG A 42 6.55 23.83 1.59
N ARG A 43 7.38 24.14 2.60
CA ARG A 43 8.01 25.47 2.74
C ARG A 43 8.90 25.83 1.55
N GLU A 44 9.64 24.86 1.03
CA GLU A 44 10.59 25.07 -0.07
C GLU A 44 9.89 25.25 -1.41
N PHE A 45 8.89 24.41 -1.72
CA PHE A 45 8.35 24.27 -3.07
C PHE A 45 6.93 24.84 -3.26
N ALA A 46 6.21 25.22 -2.20
CA ALA A 46 4.87 25.78 -2.36
C ALA A 46 4.86 27.07 -3.19
N ALA A 47 5.89 27.91 -3.12
CA ALA A 47 5.93 29.14 -3.92
C ALA A 47 6.11 28.87 -5.43
N SER A 48 6.88 27.84 -5.80
CA SER A 48 7.17 27.50 -7.19
C SER A 48 6.10 26.61 -7.83
N GLN A 49 5.24 25.96 -7.04
CA GLN A 49 4.16 25.09 -7.50
C GLN A 49 4.65 24.06 -8.54
N PRO A 50 5.68 23.24 -8.23
CA PRO A 50 6.32 22.39 -9.22
C PRO A 50 5.41 21.28 -9.74
N LEU A 51 4.35 20.93 -9.01
CA LEU A 51 3.36 19.93 -9.41
C LEU A 51 2.11 20.56 -10.06
N LYS A 52 2.14 21.86 -10.39
CA LYS A 52 1.02 22.50 -11.08
C LYS A 52 0.72 21.81 -12.41
N GLY A 53 -0.50 21.30 -12.54
CA GLY A 53 -0.96 20.55 -13.71
C GLY A 53 -0.70 19.04 -13.61
N ALA A 54 -0.08 18.55 -12.54
CA ALA A 54 -0.07 17.14 -12.21
C ALA A 54 -1.47 16.70 -11.78
N ARG A 55 -1.91 15.56 -12.31
CA ARG A 55 -3.12 14.84 -11.94
C ARG A 55 -2.68 13.47 -11.46
N ILE A 56 -2.58 13.35 -10.14
CA ILE A 56 -1.95 12.22 -9.46
C ILE A 56 -3.04 11.26 -8.97
N THR A 57 -3.03 10.06 -9.52
CA THR A 57 -3.75 8.92 -8.95
C THR A 57 -2.87 8.31 -7.87
N GLY A 58 -3.38 8.25 -6.63
CA GLY A 58 -2.72 7.58 -5.51
C GLY A 58 -3.40 6.27 -5.14
N SER A 59 -2.62 5.20 -5.03
CA SER A 59 -3.03 3.89 -4.51
C SER A 59 -2.07 3.48 -3.41
N LEU A 60 -2.36 3.91 -2.19
CA LEU A 60 -1.52 3.77 -1.00
C LEU A 60 -2.40 3.81 0.23
N HIS A 61 -2.09 3.02 1.27
CA HIS A 61 -2.79 2.98 2.54
C HIS A 61 -3.35 4.34 2.97
N MET A 62 -4.68 4.46 3.12
CA MET A 62 -5.32 5.73 3.45
C MET A 62 -5.25 6.03 4.96
N THR A 63 -4.08 6.47 5.43
CA THR A 63 -3.79 6.80 6.82
C THR A 63 -3.65 8.31 7.06
N ILE A 64 -3.47 8.72 8.32
CA ILE A 64 -3.13 10.09 8.70
C ILE A 64 -1.81 10.53 8.03
N GLN A 65 -0.80 9.67 7.99
CA GLN A 65 0.49 9.98 7.38
C GLN A 65 0.33 10.23 5.88
N THR A 66 -0.48 9.41 5.21
CA THR A 66 -0.86 9.59 3.81
C THR A 66 -1.65 10.87 3.59
N GLY A 67 -2.51 11.27 4.53
CA GLY A 67 -3.19 12.56 4.46
C GLY A 67 -2.21 13.75 4.44
N VAL A 68 -1.13 13.70 5.24
CA VAL A 68 -0.08 14.74 5.20
C VAL A 68 0.66 14.72 3.86
N LEU A 69 0.92 13.54 3.28
CA LEU A 69 1.49 13.40 1.94
C LEU A 69 0.58 14.01 0.86
N VAL A 70 -0.70 13.65 0.84
CA VAL A 70 -1.70 14.16 -0.11
C VAL A 70 -1.77 15.68 -0.06
N GLU A 71 -1.92 16.27 1.12
CA GLU A 71 -1.96 17.72 1.27
C GLU A 71 -0.63 18.39 0.91
N THR A 72 0.49 17.66 1.00
CA THR A 72 1.80 18.15 0.50
C THR A 72 1.81 18.20 -1.02
N LEU A 73 1.33 17.17 -1.71
CA LEU A 73 1.22 17.14 -3.17
C LEU A 73 0.33 18.30 -3.66
N GLN A 74 -0.81 18.51 -3.01
CA GLN A 74 -1.74 19.58 -3.32
C GLN A 74 -1.15 20.96 -3.03
N ALA A 75 -0.46 21.14 -1.91
CA ALA A 75 0.26 22.37 -1.58
C ALA A 75 1.35 22.71 -2.62
N LEU A 76 1.86 21.70 -3.34
CA LEU A 76 2.84 21.84 -4.42
C LEU A 76 2.18 22.01 -5.81
N GLY A 77 0.84 22.04 -5.88
CA GLY A 77 0.06 22.36 -7.08
C GLY A 77 -0.63 21.18 -7.77
N ALA A 78 -0.53 19.96 -7.22
CA ALA A 78 -1.15 18.78 -7.81
C ALA A 78 -2.68 18.73 -7.59
N GLU A 79 -3.39 18.18 -8.57
CA GLU A 79 -4.73 17.62 -8.40
C GLU A 79 -4.60 16.14 -8.06
N VAL A 80 -5.33 15.66 -7.05
CA VAL A 80 -5.11 14.33 -6.46
C VAL A 80 -6.44 13.59 -6.31
N ARG A 81 -6.44 12.29 -6.64
CA ARG A 81 -7.51 11.34 -6.35
C ARG A 81 -6.91 10.11 -5.68
N TRP A 82 -7.55 9.57 -4.65
CA TRP A 82 -6.92 8.57 -3.78
C TRP A 82 -7.79 7.36 -3.48
N ALA A 83 -7.15 6.19 -3.41
CA ALA A 83 -7.70 4.95 -2.86
C ALA A 83 -6.63 4.26 -2.00
N SER A 84 -7.07 3.37 -1.11
CA SER A 84 -6.16 2.52 -0.34
C SER A 84 -5.57 1.42 -1.24
N CYS A 85 -4.37 0.93 -0.91
CA CYS A 85 -3.79 -0.29 -1.52
C CYS A 85 -4.08 -1.56 -0.68
N ASN A 86 -4.89 -1.45 0.37
CA ASN A 86 -5.31 -2.58 1.18
C ASN A 86 -6.67 -2.32 1.84
N ILE A 87 -7.50 -3.38 1.88
CA ILE A 87 -8.88 -3.33 2.37
C ILE A 87 -9.05 -3.04 3.87
N PHE A 88 -7.99 -3.19 4.67
CA PHE A 88 -8.04 -3.00 6.14
C PHE A 88 -7.16 -1.87 6.67
N SER A 89 -6.35 -1.25 5.82
CA SER A 89 -5.36 -0.26 6.27
C SER A 89 -5.91 1.16 6.43
N THR A 90 -7.09 1.43 5.89
CA THR A 90 -7.68 2.76 5.95
C THR A 90 -7.94 3.18 7.40
N GLN A 91 -7.61 4.44 7.71
CA GLN A 91 -8.06 5.14 8.90
C GLN A 91 -9.19 6.06 8.48
N ASP A 92 -10.43 5.69 8.83
CA ASP A 92 -11.63 6.35 8.28
C ASP A 92 -11.70 7.85 8.60
N HIS A 93 -11.20 8.26 9.76
CA HIS A 93 -11.10 9.68 10.12
C HIS A 93 -10.09 10.44 9.26
N ALA A 94 -9.00 9.81 8.84
CA ALA A 94 -8.05 10.41 7.89
C ALA A 94 -8.69 10.60 6.51
N ALA A 95 -9.39 9.58 6.01
CA ALA A 95 -10.12 9.64 4.75
C ALA A 95 -11.18 10.76 4.78
N ALA A 96 -11.98 10.82 5.84
CA ALA A 96 -12.99 11.86 6.03
C ALA A 96 -12.39 13.27 6.05
N ALA A 97 -11.24 13.48 6.71
CA ALA A 97 -10.58 14.78 6.77
C ALA A 97 -10.07 15.27 5.41
N LEU A 98 -9.59 14.36 4.55
CA LEU A 98 -9.21 14.70 3.17
C LEU A 98 -10.43 15.03 2.31
N VAL A 99 -11.50 14.25 2.40
CA VAL A 99 -12.74 14.54 1.67
C VAL A 99 -13.34 15.88 2.08
N ALA A 100 -13.36 16.18 3.38
CA ALA A 100 -13.81 17.46 3.89
C ALA A 100 -12.94 18.64 3.42
N ALA A 101 -11.67 18.40 3.05
CA ALA A 101 -10.80 19.38 2.43
C ALA A 101 -10.99 19.51 0.90
N GLY A 102 -11.84 18.67 0.30
CA GLY A 102 -12.18 18.68 -1.13
C GLY A 102 -11.38 17.70 -1.97
N THR A 103 -10.72 16.71 -1.38
CA THR A 103 -9.99 15.66 -2.10
C THR A 103 -10.88 14.44 -2.35
N PRO A 104 -11.04 13.97 -3.59
CA PRO A 104 -11.70 12.70 -3.89
C PRO A 104 -10.95 11.51 -3.26
N VAL A 105 -11.59 10.80 -2.34
CA VAL A 105 -11.06 9.60 -1.67
C VAL A 105 -12.08 8.47 -1.77
N PHE A 106 -11.60 7.28 -2.13
CA PHE A 106 -12.38 6.05 -2.24
C PHE A 106 -11.71 4.98 -1.39
N ALA A 107 -12.02 4.99 -0.10
CA ALA A 107 -11.40 4.09 0.87
C ALA A 107 -12.20 4.07 2.17
N TYR A 108 -12.44 2.88 2.71
CA TYR A 108 -12.83 2.71 4.11
C TYR A 108 -12.28 1.42 4.70
N LYS A 109 -12.18 1.35 6.02
CA LYS A 109 -11.67 0.16 6.69
C LYS A 109 -12.66 -0.99 6.61
N GLY A 110 -12.23 -2.12 6.04
CA GLY A 110 -13.06 -3.31 5.88
C GLY A 110 -13.90 -3.30 4.60
N GLU A 111 -13.46 -2.57 3.58
CA GLU A 111 -14.06 -2.65 2.24
C GLU A 111 -13.94 -4.06 1.63
N THR A 112 -14.87 -4.41 0.76
CA THR A 112 -14.81 -5.71 0.07
C THR A 112 -13.79 -5.65 -1.06
N LEU A 113 -13.32 -6.80 -1.54
CA LEU A 113 -12.47 -6.85 -2.73
C LEU A 113 -13.17 -6.27 -3.99
N VAL A 114 -14.51 -6.30 -4.03
CA VAL A 114 -15.28 -5.69 -5.13
C VAL A 114 -15.18 -4.17 -5.03
N ASP A 115 -15.38 -3.62 -3.83
CA ASP A 115 -15.24 -2.19 -3.57
C ASP A 115 -13.81 -1.72 -3.85
N TYR A 116 -12.81 -2.46 -3.36
CA TYR A 116 -11.39 -2.19 -3.59
C TYR A 116 -11.07 -1.93 -5.07
N TRP A 117 -11.42 -2.89 -5.94
CA TRP A 117 -11.16 -2.75 -7.37
C TRP A 117 -12.05 -1.71 -8.05
N ASP A 118 -13.27 -1.45 -7.58
CA ASP A 118 -14.06 -0.30 -8.05
C ASP A 118 -13.36 1.02 -7.71
N TYR A 119 -12.86 1.15 -6.49
CA TYR A 119 -12.15 2.34 -6.00
C TYR A 119 -10.84 2.57 -6.78
N THR A 120 -10.09 1.51 -7.08
CA THR A 120 -8.92 1.60 -7.96
C THR A 120 -9.27 2.09 -9.36
N HIS A 121 -10.48 1.86 -9.89
CA HIS A 121 -10.90 2.49 -11.15
C HIS A 121 -11.24 3.97 -10.98
N ARG A 122 -11.96 4.34 -9.91
CA ARG A 122 -12.44 5.70 -9.66
C ARG A 122 -11.33 6.74 -9.51
N ILE A 123 -10.17 6.32 -9.02
CA ILE A 123 -9.00 7.21 -8.89
C ILE A 123 -8.41 7.63 -10.24
N PHE A 124 -8.81 7.02 -11.36
CA PHE A 124 -8.41 7.43 -12.72
C PHE A 124 -9.40 8.42 -13.37
N ASP A 125 -10.52 8.75 -12.73
CA ASP A 125 -11.56 9.63 -13.30
C ASP A 125 -11.35 11.11 -12.95
N PHE A 126 -10.50 11.81 -13.71
CA PHE A 126 -10.22 13.25 -13.49
C PHE A 126 -11.12 14.20 -14.29
N GLY A 127 -11.55 13.77 -15.47
CA GLY A 127 -12.29 14.63 -16.40
C GLY A 127 -13.30 13.86 -17.25
N ALA A 128 -14.10 14.60 -18.00
CA ALA A 128 -15.11 14.02 -18.88
C ALA A 128 -14.48 13.13 -19.97
N ALA A 129 -15.19 12.08 -20.35
CA ALA A 129 -14.73 11.15 -21.38
C ALA A 129 -14.40 11.88 -22.70
N GLY A 130 -13.25 11.56 -23.29
CA GLY A 130 -12.77 12.14 -24.55
C GLY A 130 -12.16 13.54 -24.42
N THR A 131 -12.04 14.10 -23.21
CA THR A 131 -11.44 15.43 -23.01
C THR A 131 -9.94 15.35 -22.65
N PRO A 132 -9.12 16.35 -23.02
CA PRO A 132 -7.76 16.46 -22.50
C PRO A 132 -7.80 16.52 -20.97
N GLY A 133 -7.10 15.58 -20.32
CA GLY A 133 -7.13 15.46 -18.86
C GLY A 133 -8.23 14.54 -18.31
N GLU A 134 -8.89 13.73 -19.15
CA GLU A 134 -9.83 12.68 -18.72
C GLU A 134 -9.24 11.75 -17.64
N GLY A 135 -7.95 11.45 -17.74
CA GLY A 135 -7.20 10.59 -16.83
C GLY A 135 -5.99 11.28 -16.17
N PRO A 136 -5.31 10.56 -15.27
CA PRO A 136 -4.12 11.06 -14.59
C PRO A 136 -2.96 11.24 -15.58
N ASN A 137 -1.95 11.98 -15.13
CA ASN A 137 -0.64 12.01 -15.80
C ASN A 137 0.49 11.45 -14.93
N MET A 138 0.19 11.08 -13.68
CA MET A 138 1.14 10.46 -12.74
C MET A 138 0.41 9.40 -11.90
N ILE A 139 1.13 8.33 -11.55
CA ILE A 139 0.70 7.35 -10.55
C ILE A 139 1.66 7.44 -9.35
N LEU A 140 1.10 7.44 -8.14
CA LEU A 140 1.81 7.17 -6.90
C LEU A 140 1.26 5.85 -6.34
N ASP A 141 2.09 4.81 -6.32
CA ASP A 141 1.67 3.43 -6.11
C ASP A 141 2.42 2.80 -4.93
N ASP A 142 1.70 1.94 -4.21
CA ASP A 142 2.20 1.09 -3.13
C ASP A 142 1.66 -0.32 -3.39
N GLY A 143 2.56 -1.23 -3.78
CA GLY A 143 2.25 -2.62 -4.12
C GLY A 143 2.02 -2.83 -5.62
N GLY A 144 1.81 -1.77 -6.39
CA GLY A 144 1.76 -1.79 -7.84
C GLY A 144 0.38 -2.10 -8.44
N ASP A 145 -0.70 -2.00 -7.68
CA ASP A 145 -2.05 -2.41 -8.11
C ASP A 145 -2.68 -1.41 -9.08
N ALA A 146 -2.49 -0.10 -8.88
CA ALA A 146 -2.95 0.90 -9.85
C ALA A 146 -2.22 0.76 -11.19
N THR A 147 -0.91 0.48 -11.11
CA THR A 147 -0.08 0.18 -12.28
C THR A 147 -0.52 -1.10 -12.96
N LEU A 148 -0.72 -2.19 -12.22
CA LEU A 148 -1.19 -3.48 -12.72
C LEU A 148 -2.53 -3.31 -13.45
N LEU A 149 -3.47 -2.59 -12.86
CA LEU A 149 -4.79 -2.35 -13.44
C LEU A 149 -4.68 -1.72 -14.83
N MET A 150 -3.84 -0.68 -14.99
CA MET A 150 -3.65 -0.04 -16.29
C MET A 150 -2.97 -0.96 -17.31
N HIS A 151 -1.95 -1.70 -16.91
CA HIS A 151 -1.23 -2.61 -17.81
C HIS A 151 -2.10 -3.79 -18.26
N LEU A 152 -2.81 -4.42 -17.32
CA LEU A 152 -3.66 -5.57 -17.57
C LEU A 152 -4.91 -5.17 -18.35
N GLY A 153 -5.60 -4.08 -17.95
CA GLY A 153 -6.78 -3.59 -18.64
C GLY A 153 -6.51 -3.22 -20.10
N LYS A 154 -5.39 -2.54 -20.38
CA LYS A 154 -5.00 -2.20 -21.76
C LYS A 154 -4.65 -3.42 -22.61
N LYS A 155 -4.10 -4.49 -22.02
CA LYS A 155 -3.93 -5.78 -22.70
C LYS A 155 -5.31 -6.40 -23.00
N ALA A 156 -6.21 -6.38 -22.01
CA ALA A 156 -7.56 -6.93 -22.12
C ALA A 156 -8.44 -6.22 -23.16
N GLU A 157 -8.24 -4.93 -23.43
CA GLU A 157 -8.90 -4.21 -24.54
C GLU A 157 -8.65 -4.87 -25.91
N LYS A 158 -7.50 -5.53 -26.09
CA LYS A 158 -7.11 -6.19 -27.33
C LYS A 158 -7.35 -7.69 -27.30
N ASP A 159 -7.23 -8.29 -26.11
CA ASP A 159 -7.31 -9.73 -25.91
C ASP A 159 -7.91 -10.05 -24.53
N LEU A 160 -9.20 -10.35 -24.49
CA LEU A 160 -9.90 -10.73 -23.26
C LEU A 160 -9.40 -12.05 -22.65
N SER A 161 -8.64 -12.87 -23.39
CA SER A 161 -8.14 -14.15 -22.89
C SER A 161 -7.14 -13.99 -21.73
N VAL A 162 -6.50 -12.82 -21.62
CA VAL A 162 -5.63 -12.49 -20.47
C VAL A 162 -6.37 -12.46 -19.13
N LEU A 163 -7.71 -12.45 -19.15
CA LEU A 163 -8.61 -12.46 -17.99
C LEU A 163 -9.37 -13.79 -17.83
N ALA A 164 -8.95 -14.87 -18.51
CA ALA A 164 -9.69 -16.12 -18.54
C ALA A 164 -9.38 -17.06 -17.37
N ASN A 165 -8.19 -16.96 -16.78
CA ASN A 165 -7.68 -17.95 -15.83
C ASN A 165 -7.21 -17.29 -14.52
N PRO A 166 -8.13 -16.83 -13.64
CA PRO A 166 -7.74 -16.26 -12.35
C PRO A 166 -7.16 -17.34 -11.43
N GLY A 167 -6.04 -17.04 -10.79
CA GLY A 167 -5.35 -17.91 -9.83
C GLY A 167 -5.74 -17.67 -8.36
N SER A 168 -6.49 -16.61 -8.06
CA SER A 168 -6.95 -16.28 -6.71
C SER A 168 -8.36 -15.67 -6.71
N GLU A 169 -8.97 -15.55 -5.52
CA GLU A 169 -10.23 -14.81 -5.37
C GLU A 169 -10.08 -13.35 -5.80
N GLU A 170 -9.00 -12.71 -5.40
CA GLU A 170 -8.70 -11.33 -5.77
C GLU A 170 -8.55 -11.16 -7.29
N GLU A 171 -7.81 -12.04 -7.96
CA GLU A 171 -7.69 -12.01 -9.42
C GLU A 171 -9.04 -12.22 -10.11
N ARG A 172 -9.88 -13.12 -9.60
CA ARG A 172 -11.23 -13.33 -10.13
C ARG A 172 -12.06 -12.04 -10.05
N ILE A 173 -11.94 -11.29 -8.96
CA ILE A 173 -12.67 -10.03 -8.76
C ILE A 173 -12.07 -8.92 -9.63
N LEU A 174 -10.75 -8.77 -9.67
CA LEU A 174 -10.04 -7.85 -10.57
C LEU A 174 -10.44 -8.08 -12.03
N PHE A 175 -10.40 -9.33 -12.49
CA PHE A 175 -10.73 -9.67 -13.88
C PHE A 175 -12.19 -9.39 -14.19
N SER A 176 -13.08 -9.61 -13.22
CA SER A 176 -14.50 -9.27 -13.35
C SER A 176 -14.72 -7.77 -13.42
N ALA A 177 -14.01 -6.99 -12.59
CA ALA A 177 -14.04 -5.53 -12.63
C ALA A 177 -13.54 -4.99 -13.98
N ILE A 178 -12.45 -5.55 -14.52
CA ILE A 178 -11.94 -5.16 -15.85
C ILE A 178 -12.95 -5.48 -16.94
N LYS A 179 -13.52 -6.69 -16.95
CA LYS A 179 -14.55 -7.08 -17.94
C LYS A 179 -15.76 -6.15 -17.86
N ALA A 180 -16.22 -5.82 -16.65
CA ALA A 180 -17.34 -4.91 -16.45
C ALA A 180 -17.02 -3.50 -16.99
N LYS A 181 -15.82 -2.98 -16.73
CA LYS A 181 -15.40 -1.68 -17.25
C LYS A 181 -15.33 -1.67 -18.78
N LEU A 182 -14.74 -2.71 -19.39
CA LEU A 182 -14.65 -2.84 -20.84
C LEU A 182 -16.02 -2.99 -21.53
N ALA A 183 -16.99 -3.62 -20.87
CA ALA A 183 -18.35 -3.75 -21.40
C ALA A 183 -19.08 -2.40 -21.47
N VAL A 184 -18.78 -1.48 -20.54
CA VAL A 184 -19.30 -0.11 -20.57
C VAL A 184 -18.52 0.74 -21.57
N ASP A 185 -17.19 0.58 -21.60
CA ASP A 185 -16.29 1.37 -22.42
C ASP A 185 -15.04 0.57 -22.82
N GLY A 186 -15.06 0.05 -24.05
CA GLY A 186 -14.00 -0.81 -24.58
C GLY A 186 -12.65 -0.13 -24.85
N SER A 187 -12.53 1.19 -24.60
CA SER A 187 -11.24 1.91 -24.75
C SER A 187 -10.84 2.68 -23.50
N TRP A 188 -11.48 2.40 -22.37
CA TRP A 188 -11.30 3.13 -21.12
C TRP A 188 -9.83 3.14 -20.67
N TYR A 189 -9.14 2.00 -20.62
CA TYR A 189 -7.75 1.92 -20.15
C TYR A 189 -6.78 2.62 -21.09
N SER A 190 -6.94 2.46 -22.41
CA SER A 190 -6.10 3.17 -23.39
C SER A 190 -6.26 4.68 -23.26
N ARG A 191 -7.48 5.19 -23.07
CA ARG A 191 -7.70 6.64 -22.88
C ARG A 191 -7.20 7.14 -21.54
N LYS A 192 -7.50 6.46 -20.43
CA LYS A 192 -7.06 6.86 -19.09
C LYS A 192 -5.54 6.83 -18.92
N SER A 193 -4.87 5.86 -19.55
CA SER A 193 -3.40 5.73 -19.47
C SER A 193 -2.64 6.61 -20.46
N ALA A 194 -3.31 7.27 -21.41
CA ALA A 194 -2.66 7.94 -22.54
C ALA A 194 -1.68 9.05 -22.14
N GLN A 195 -1.93 9.72 -21.02
CA GLN A 195 -1.13 10.86 -20.55
C GLN A 195 -0.22 10.52 -19.36
N ILE A 196 -0.17 9.26 -18.92
CA ILE A 196 0.65 8.86 -17.78
C ILE A 196 2.13 8.96 -18.16
N LEU A 197 2.84 9.87 -17.49
CA LEU A 197 4.26 10.13 -17.70
C LEU A 197 5.14 9.13 -16.94
N GLY A 198 4.69 8.72 -15.76
CA GLY A 198 5.39 7.74 -14.95
C GLY A 198 4.69 7.39 -13.64
N VAL A 199 5.30 6.45 -12.93
CA VAL A 199 4.91 5.96 -11.61
C VAL A 199 6.04 6.14 -10.60
N THR A 200 5.70 6.46 -9.36
CA THR A 200 6.59 6.31 -8.21
C THR A 200 6.07 5.15 -7.36
N GLU A 201 6.87 4.11 -7.16
CA GLU A 201 6.48 2.90 -6.41
C GLU A 201 7.27 2.77 -5.11
N GLU A 202 6.55 2.56 -4.01
CA GLU A 202 7.08 2.62 -2.67
C GLU A 202 7.56 1.27 -2.10
N THR A 203 7.04 0.14 -2.56
CA THR A 203 7.27 -1.16 -1.90
C THR A 203 8.13 -2.12 -2.69
N THR A 204 8.79 -3.04 -1.98
CA THR A 204 9.56 -4.13 -2.58
C THR A 204 8.73 -4.96 -3.58
N THR A 205 7.47 -5.29 -3.23
CA THR A 205 6.58 -6.08 -4.10
C THR A 205 6.24 -5.36 -5.39
N GLY A 206 5.84 -4.09 -5.30
CA GLY A 206 5.53 -3.30 -6.50
C GLY A 206 6.78 -3.07 -7.37
N VAL A 207 7.94 -2.82 -6.75
CA VAL A 207 9.23 -2.70 -7.46
C VAL A 207 9.58 -3.99 -8.21
N HIS A 208 9.36 -5.17 -7.61
CA HIS A 208 9.56 -6.44 -8.32
C HIS A 208 8.64 -6.55 -9.56
N ARG A 209 7.36 -6.21 -9.43
CA ARG A 209 6.42 -6.17 -10.57
C ARG A 209 6.90 -5.23 -11.67
N LEU A 210 7.37 -4.04 -11.31
CA LEU A 210 7.92 -3.06 -12.27
C LEU A 210 9.18 -3.57 -12.97
N ASN A 211 10.11 -4.20 -12.23
CA ASN A 211 11.32 -4.79 -12.78
C ASN A 211 11.00 -5.94 -13.74
N GLU A 212 10.04 -6.80 -13.42
CA GLU A 212 9.58 -7.85 -14.33
C GLU A 212 8.98 -7.28 -15.62
N MET A 213 8.13 -6.26 -15.52
CA MET A 213 7.56 -5.60 -16.68
C MET A 213 8.64 -4.92 -17.53
N SER A 214 9.61 -4.26 -16.90
CA SER A 214 10.74 -3.61 -17.58
C SER A 214 11.62 -4.62 -18.32
N ALA A 215 12.02 -5.71 -17.65
CA ALA A 215 12.83 -6.78 -18.24
C ALA A 215 12.15 -7.44 -19.44
N ARG A 216 10.80 -7.51 -19.44
CA ARG A 216 10.00 -8.03 -20.57
C ARG A 216 9.69 -6.99 -21.65
N GLY A 217 10.12 -5.72 -21.49
CA GLY A 217 9.80 -4.63 -22.40
C GLY A 217 8.31 -4.25 -22.41
N GLN A 218 7.59 -4.54 -21.32
CA GLN A 218 6.13 -4.36 -21.20
C GLN A 218 5.73 -3.14 -20.36
N LEU A 219 6.68 -2.52 -19.66
CA LEU A 219 6.42 -1.35 -18.83
C LEU A 219 6.05 -0.14 -19.72
N MET A 220 4.84 0.39 -19.55
CA MET A 220 4.27 1.41 -20.44
C MET A 220 4.84 2.82 -20.25
N PHE A 221 5.35 3.12 -19.07
CA PHE A 221 5.79 4.46 -18.67
C PHE A 221 7.00 4.38 -17.73
N ARG A 222 7.63 5.53 -17.44
CA ARG A 222 8.82 5.57 -16.58
C ARG A 222 8.45 5.20 -15.14
N ALA A 223 9.36 4.56 -14.43
CA ALA A 223 9.17 4.23 -13.02
C ALA A 223 10.33 4.74 -12.17
N ILE A 224 10.01 5.28 -10.99
CA ILE A 224 10.97 5.55 -9.93
C ILE A 224 10.73 4.52 -8.82
N ASN A 225 11.78 3.74 -8.55
CA ASN A 225 11.84 2.87 -7.39
C ASN A 225 12.16 3.73 -6.17
N VAL A 226 11.13 4.02 -5.36
CA VAL A 226 11.27 4.78 -4.11
C VAL A 226 11.76 3.86 -3.00
N ASN A 227 11.34 2.57 -3.01
CA ASN A 227 11.68 1.59 -1.99
C ASN A 227 13.18 1.51 -1.70
N ASP A 228 14.01 1.45 -2.75
CA ASP A 228 15.45 1.23 -2.63
C ASP A 228 16.23 2.51 -2.33
N SER A 229 15.54 3.64 -2.15
CA SER A 229 16.15 4.78 -1.46
C SER A 229 16.58 4.33 -0.07
N VAL A 230 17.81 4.67 0.33
CA VAL A 230 18.35 4.27 1.63
C VAL A 230 17.49 4.77 2.78
N THR A 231 16.97 6.00 2.65
CA THR A 231 16.06 6.63 3.62
C THR A 231 14.66 6.01 3.65
N LYS A 232 14.32 5.13 2.70
CA LYS A 232 13.08 4.35 2.69
C LYS A 232 13.37 2.96 3.22
N SER A 233 14.01 2.10 2.45
CA SER A 233 14.28 0.70 2.81
C SER A 233 14.90 0.51 4.20
N LYS A 234 15.88 1.32 4.59
CA LYS A 234 16.58 1.17 5.89
C LYS A 234 15.90 1.87 7.06
N PHE A 235 14.83 2.62 6.82
CA PHE A 235 14.06 3.29 7.87
C PHE A 235 12.65 2.75 7.97
N ASP A 236 11.87 2.90 6.91
CA ASP A 236 10.47 2.49 6.85
C ASP A 236 10.33 0.97 7.08
N ASN A 237 10.94 0.17 6.21
CA ASN A 237 10.81 -1.29 6.29
C ASN A 237 11.41 -1.83 7.61
N LEU A 238 12.50 -1.23 8.10
CA LEU A 238 13.21 -1.72 9.29
C LEU A 238 12.61 -1.15 10.59
N TYR A 239 12.71 0.16 10.80
CA TYR A 239 12.28 0.81 12.03
C TYR A 239 10.77 0.97 12.10
N GLY A 240 10.10 1.21 10.97
CA GLY A 240 8.63 1.26 10.92
C GLY A 240 8.02 -0.05 11.38
N CYS A 241 8.43 -1.18 10.81
CA CYS A 241 7.96 -2.51 11.24
C CYS A 241 8.38 -2.85 12.68
N ARG A 242 9.52 -2.32 13.16
CA ARG A 242 9.93 -2.51 14.56
C ARG A 242 8.95 -1.87 15.55
N GLU A 243 8.37 -0.72 15.20
CA GLU A 243 7.37 -0.06 16.05
C GLU A 243 5.97 -0.65 15.85
N SER A 244 5.57 -0.92 14.60
CA SER A 244 4.17 -1.22 14.26
C SER A 244 3.78 -2.70 14.37
N LEU A 245 4.71 -3.65 14.21
CA LEU A 245 4.37 -5.08 14.23
C LEU A 245 3.73 -5.48 15.56
N VAL A 246 4.44 -5.21 16.65
CA VAL A 246 4.01 -5.61 18.00
C VAL A 246 2.80 -4.80 18.44
N ASP A 247 2.67 -3.54 18.01
CA ASP A 247 1.46 -2.75 18.21
C ASP A 247 0.24 -3.45 17.58
N GLY A 248 0.35 -3.88 16.32
CA GLY A 248 -0.70 -4.64 15.64
C GLY A 248 -1.10 -5.92 16.37
N ILE A 249 -0.12 -6.75 16.74
CA ILE A 249 -0.37 -8.00 17.49
C ILE A 249 -1.07 -7.69 18.83
N LYS A 250 -0.62 -6.66 19.55
CA LYS A 250 -1.19 -6.28 20.84
C LYS A 250 -2.61 -5.77 20.74
N ARG A 251 -2.91 -4.87 19.80
CA ARG A 251 -4.28 -4.38 19.60
C ARG A 251 -5.26 -5.49 19.22
N ALA A 252 -4.77 -6.52 18.52
CA ALA A 252 -5.62 -7.64 18.09
C ALA A 252 -5.85 -8.68 19.19
N THR A 253 -4.88 -8.91 20.09
CA THR A 253 -4.87 -10.11 20.94
C THR A 253 -4.59 -9.85 22.42
N ASP A 254 -4.12 -8.65 22.79
CA ASP A 254 -3.61 -8.29 24.11
C ASP A 254 -2.56 -9.28 24.66
N VAL A 255 -1.93 -10.07 23.78
CA VAL A 255 -1.10 -11.20 24.19
C VAL A 255 0.18 -10.73 24.88
N MET A 256 0.58 -11.46 25.93
CA MET A 256 1.91 -11.35 26.49
C MET A 256 2.95 -11.88 25.48
N ILE A 257 3.94 -11.04 25.17
CA ILE A 257 5.05 -11.35 24.24
C ILE A 257 6.21 -12.04 24.97
N ALA A 258 6.54 -11.61 26.19
CA ALA A 258 7.66 -12.15 26.93
C ALA A 258 7.51 -13.66 27.20
N GLY A 259 8.59 -14.41 26.97
CA GLY A 259 8.63 -15.86 27.17
C GLY A 259 8.06 -16.69 26.02
N LYS A 260 7.28 -16.08 25.11
CA LYS A 260 6.73 -16.76 23.92
C LYS A 260 7.80 -17.08 22.89
N ILE A 261 7.58 -18.13 22.13
CA ILE A 261 8.35 -18.42 20.92
C ILE A 261 7.68 -17.73 19.74
N ALA A 262 8.38 -16.81 19.09
CA ALA A 262 7.89 -16.09 17.93
C ALA A 262 8.74 -16.40 16.69
N VAL A 263 8.11 -16.88 15.63
CA VAL A 263 8.77 -17.22 14.36
C VAL A 263 8.57 -16.07 13.38
N VAL A 264 9.67 -15.51 12.88
CA VAL A 264 9.67 -14.52 11.81
C VAL A 264 10.15 -15.20 10.53
N ALA A 265 9.25 -15.37 9.57
CA ALA A 265 9.57 -15.94 8.28
C ALA A 265 10.05 -14.85 7.32
N GLY A 266 11.31 -14.95 6.88
CA GLY A 266 12.03 -13.89 6.16
C GLY A 266 12.81 -13.00 7.11
N TYR A 267 14.03 -12.64 6.71
CA TYR A 267 14.96 -11.81 7.46
C TYR A 267 15.58 -10.72 6.56
N GLY A 268 14.79 -10.22 5.61
CA GLY A 268 15.03 -8.94 4.94
C GLY A 268 14.86 -7.75 5.89
N ASP A 269 14.71 -6.53 5.37
CA ASP A 269 14.61 -5.33 6.24
C ASP A 269 13.37 -5.38 7.16
N VAL A 270 12.21 -5.82 6.64
CA VAL A 270 10.98 -6.04 7.44
C VAL A 270 11.18 -7.10 8.51
N GLY A 271 11.76 -8.25 8.15
CA GLY A 271 12.02 -9.35 9.08
C GLY A 271 13.00 -8.98 10.18
N LYS A 272 14.03 -8.18 9.86
CA LYS A 272 14.99 -7.64 10.85
C LYS A 272 14.29 -6.74 11.86
N GLY A 273 13.44 -5.81 11.41
CA GLY A 273 12.68 -4.92 12.29
C GLY A 273 11.72 -5.69 13.19
N SER A 274 11.01 -6.66 12.59
CA SER A 274 10.08 -7.56 13.25
C SER A 274 10.74 -8.38 14.36
N ALA A 275 11.88 -9.00 14.06
CA ALA A 275 12.65 -9.78 15.03
C ALA A 275 13.17 -8.92 16.19
N GLN A 276 13.68 -7.71 15.89
CA GLN A 276 14.12 -6.77 16.91
C GLN A 276 12.99 -6.38 17.87
N ALA A 277 11.79 -6.10 17.36
CA ALA A 277 10.64 -5.71 18.16
C ALA A 277 10.21 -6.82 19.13
N LEU A 278 10.08 -8.04 18.61
CA LEU A 278 9.69 -9.21 19.40
C LEU A 278 10.75 -9.53 20.48
N ARG A 279 12.04 -9.47 20.13
CA ARG A 279 13.13 -9.70 21.09
C ARG A 279 13.22 -8.61 22.15
N ALA A 280 12.96 -7.35 21.82
CA ALA A 280 12.93 -6.24 22.80
C ALA A 280 11.89 -6.47 23.90
N LEU A 281 10.80 -7.18 23.60
CA LEU A 281 9.80 -7.61 24.58
C LEU A 281 10.04 -9.02 25.13
N SER A 282 11.27 -9.53 25.04
CA SER A 282 11.71 -10.82 25.60
C SER A 282 11.01 -12.06 24.99
N ALA A 283 10.59 -12.00 23.72
CA ALA A 283 10.24 -13.21 22.99
C ALA A 283 11.50 -14.02 22.64
N GLN A 284 11.35 -15.34 22.60
CA GLN A 284 12.32 -16.26 22.01
C GLN A 284 12.11 -16.24 20.49
N VAL A 285 12.85 -15.38 19.80
CA VAL A 285 12.68 -15.18 18.35
C VAL A 285 13.43 -16.25 17.55
N TRP A 286 12.71 -16.93 16.68
CA TRP A 286 13.23 -17.84 15.67
C TRP A 286 13.00 -17.24 14.28
N VAL A 287 13.87 -17.58 13.34
CA VAL A 287 13.84 -17.05 11.97
C VAL A 287 13.82 -18.21 10.97
N THR A 288 13.02 -18.08 9.91
CA THR A 288 13.14 -18.94 8.73
C THR A 288 13.70 -18.13 7.57
N GLU A 289 14.69 -18.65 6.87
CA GLU A 289 15.29 -17.96 5.72
C GLU A 289 15.71 -18.93 4.62
N ILE A 290 15.61 -18.46 3.39
CA ILE A 290 16.11 -19.13 2.19
C ILE A 290 17.44 -18.54 1.72
N ASP A 291 17.71 -17.27 2.04
CA ASP A 291 18.97 -16.61 1.70
C ASP A 291 20.02 -16.89 2.79
N PRO A 292 21.15 -17.54 2.46
CA PRO A 292 22.17 -17.89 3.45
C PRO A 292 22.84 -16.67 4.08
N ILE A 293 22.89 -15.52 3.40
CA ILE A 293 23.46 -14.28 3.93
C ILE A 293 22.53 -13.73 5.02
N ASN A 294 21.24 -13.63 4.73
CA ASN A 294 20.26 -13.16 5.73
C ASN A 294 20.12 -14.14 6.89
N ALA A 295 20.15 -15.45 6.63
CA ALA A 295 20.18 -16.47 7.67
C ALA A 295 21.41 -16.33 8.58
N LEU A 296 22.59 -16.11 8.01
CA LEU A 296 23.81 -15.91 8.79
C LEU A 296 23.73 -14.63 9.63
N GLN A 297 23.18 -13.54 9.08
CA GLN A 297 22.91 -12.31 9.85
C GLN A 297 21.99 -12.60 11.04
N ALA A 298 20.88 -13.32 10.85
CA ALA A 298 19.97 -13.68 11.93
C ALA A 298 20.68 -14.50 13.03
N ALA A 299 21.51 -15.46 12.64
CA ALA A 299 22.30 -16.26 13.58
C ALA A 299 23.29 -15.41 14.38
N MET A 300 23.95 -14.42 13.75
CA MET A 300 24.89 -13.51 14.42
C MET A 300 24.21 -12.57 15.42
N GLU A 301 22.94 -12.22 15.19
CA GLU A 301 22.10 -11.49 16.15
C GLU A 301 21.55 -12.40 17.29
N GLY A 302 21.92 -13.68 17.28
CA GLY A 302 21.54 -14.65 18.31
C GLY A 302 20.11 -15.20 18.17
N TYR A 303 19.54 -15.13 16.96
CA TYR A 303 18.28 -15.81 16.63
C TYR A 303 18.55 -17.24 16.17
N ARG A 304 17.66 -18.17 16.52
CA ARG A 304 17.72 -19.52 15.95
C ARG A 304 17.17 -19.50 14.54
N VAL A 305 17.95 -19.97 13.58
CA VAL A 305 17.49 -20.21 12.21
C VAL A 305 16.93 -21.63 12.12
N VAL A 306 15.67 -21.76 11.69
CA VAL A 306 14.91 -23.03 11.65
C VAL A 306 14.07 -23.10 10.37
N THR A 307 13.53 -24.27 10.04
CA THR A 307 12.50 -24.40 8.99
C THR A 307 11.11 -24.20 9.59
N MET A 308 10.13 -23.86 8.76
CA MET A 308 8.74 -23.68 9.21
C MET A 308 8.14 -25.00 9.69
N GLU A 309 8.44 -26.11 9.03
CA GLU A 309 8.00 -27.46 9.40
C GLU A 309 8.50 -27.84 10.81
N TRP A 310 9.72 -27.42 11.17
CA TRP A 310 10.25 -27.68 12.50
C TRP A 310 9.60 -26.78 13.56
N ALA A 311 9.22 -25.55 13.20
CA ALA A 311 8.71 -24.56 14.14
C ALA A 311 7.18 -24.63 14.35
N ALA A 312 6.43 -25.16 13.38
CA ALA A 312 4.97 -25.12 13.32
C ALA A 312 4.28 -25.63 14.61
N ASP A 313 4.69 -26.78 15.14
CA ASP A 313 4.13 -27.38 16.36
C ASP A 313 4.71 -26.83 17.67
N LYS A 314 5.64 -25.85 17.60
CA LYS A 314 6.44 -25.37 18.75
C LYS A 314 6.29 -23.90 19.04
N ALA A 315 6.02 -23.06 18.05
CA ALA A 315 5.92 -21.62 18.26
C ALA A 315 4.51 -21.18 18.70
N ASP A 316 4.44 -19.96 19.23
CA ASP A 316 3.21 -19.37 19.75
C ASP A 316 2.72 -18.19 18.88
N ILE A 317 3.64 -17.55 18.15
CA ILE A 317 3.37 -16.42 17.25
C ILE A 317 4.12 -16.66 15.94
N PHE A 318 3.46 -16.48 14.81
CA PHE A 318 4.03 -16.61 13.47
C PHE A 318 3.83 -15.31 12.67
N VAL A 319 4.93 -14.75 12.16
CA VAL A 319 4.91 -13.51 11.36
C VAL A 319 5.59 -13.77 10.03
N THR A 320 4.89 -13.55 8.91
CA THR A 320 5.46 -13.65 7.56
C THR A 320 5.92 -12.29 7.06
N THR A 321 7.16 -12.20 6.58
CA THR A 321 7.81 -10.94 6.15
C THR A 321 8.61 -11.12 4.85
N THR A 322 8.30 -12.17 4.08
CA THR A 322 9.09 -12.61 2.93
C THR A 322 8.79 -11.87 1.63
N GLY A 323 7.58 -11.30 1.50
CA GLY A 323 7.04 -10.87 0.20
C GLY A 323 6.77 -12.04 -0.78
N ASN A 324 6.78 -13.28 -0.28
CA ASN A 324 6.56 -14.49 -1.06
C ASN A 324 5.22 -15.15 -0.67
N ARG A 325 4.77 -16.11 -1.48
CA ARG A 325 3.54 -16.88 -1.26
C ARG A 325 3.82 -18.25 -0.65
N ASP A 326 2.79 -18.87 -0.09
CA ASP A 326 2.81 -20.24 0.44
C ASP A 326 3.88 -20.48 1.52
N VAL A 327 4.22 -19.43 2.30
CA VAL A 327 5.23 -19.47 3.37
C VAL A 327 4.72 -20.20 4.61
N ILE A 328 3.45 -20.01 4.94
CA ILE A 328 2.71 -20.80 5.93
C ILE A 328 1.57 -21.49 5.18
N THR A 329 1.62 -22.82 5.11
CA THR A 329 0.63 -23.63 4.39
C THR A 329 -0.43 -24.18 5.34
N TYR A 330 -1.44 -24.84 4.79
CA TYR A 330 -2.44 -25.55 5.57
C TYR A 330 -1.82 -26.57 6.55
N GLU A 331 -0.83 -27.34 6.09
CA GLU A 331 -0.15 -28.37 6.88
C GLU A 331 0.59 -27.75 8.07
N HIS A 332 1.21 -26.59 7.89
CA HIS A 332 1.82 -25.84 8.99
C HIS A 332 0.77 -25.43 10.02
N MET A 333 -0.33 -24.82 9.59
CA MET A 333 -1.41 -24.37 10.49
C MET A 333 -2.06 -25.55 11.23
N ALA A 334 -2.26 -26.69 10.56
CA ALA A 334 -2.83 -27.89 11.18
C ALA A 334 -1.92 -28.48 12.28
N ALA A 335 -0.61 -28.24 12.19
CA ALA A 335 0.36 -28.65 13.21
C ALA A 335 0.51 -27.64 14.35
N MET A 336 0.03 -26.40 14.19
CA MET A 336 0.17 -25.36 15.21
C MET A 336 -0.53 -25.71 16.52
N LYS A 337 0.02 -25.20 17.61
CA LYS A 337 -0.61 -25.31 18.93
C LYS A 337 -1.97 -24.63 18.91
N ASN A 338 -2.88 -25.12 19.75
CA ASN A 338 -4.13 -24.44 20.01
C ASN A 338 -3.88 -22.98 20.46
N ASN A 339 -4.58 -22.03 19.83
CA ASN A 339 -4.43 -20.58 20.04
C ASN A 339 -3.05 -19.99 19.67
N ALA A 340 -2.29 -20.62 18.77
CA ALA A 340 -1.20 -19.92 18.11
C ALA A 340 -1.73 -18.69 17.34
N ILE A 341 -0.90 -17.64 17.27
CA ILE A 341 -1.21 -16.36 16.62
C ILE A 341 -0.51 -16.27 15.27
#